data_AF-A0A538DVE1-F1
#
_entry.id   AF-A0A538DVE1-F1
#
_cell.length_a   1.000
_cell.length_b   1.000
_cell.length_c   1.000
_cell.angle_alpha   90.00
_cell.angle_beta   90.00
_cell.angle_gamma   90.00
#
_symmetry.space_group_name_H-M   'P 1'
#
loop_
_entity.id
_entity.type
_entity.pdbx_description
1 polymer ?
#
loop_
_entity_poly.entity_id
_entity_poly.type
_entity_poly.pdbx_seq_one_letter_code
_entity_poly.pdbx_strand_id
1 'polypeptide(L)'
;MRVGPSARSRQRPAVATTPSAIRRARSGKRSNFWRGGLSSQRQNIGRWTTEHAAVVHEQYGFTCVRCGETGGRLHAHHIVPVWLDETKARDVGNLISVCDGCHRSIHRTRETELSFARDFTERIGFAQDVVSSRTRGRKLTAHAVAVVAIDYIGLRQTYDLSIAGPWPNFVANGVVVHNSFNEFSMRYAKATDDFYVPEAEDVRSQVGKPGAYSFEPVSDELAEQTREELQAVYDTAYETYERLVEAGVARELARSVMPVGSYTEFFWTVNARALMNFVSLRAADTAQREIRYYADAVEQFFAQKMPVTHAAFVAAGRVAP
;
A
#
# COMPACT_ATOMS: atom_id res chain seq x y z
N MET A 1 9.42 45.11 26.90
CA MET A 1 10.35 43.98 26.66
C MET A 1 9.58 42.85 26.01
N ARG A 2 9.73 42.65 24.69
CA ARG A 2 9.23 41.46 23.98
C ARG A 2 10.39 40.50 23.81
N VAL A 3 10.28 39.30 24.37
CA VAL A 3 11.28 38.24 24.19
C VAL A 3 10.91 37.48 22.93
N GLY A 4 11.72 37.62 21.88
CA GLY A 4 11.54 36.93 20.61
C GLY A 4 11.93 35.45 20.67
N PRO A 5 11.52 34.64 19.69
CA PRO A 5 11.83 33.22 19.66
C PRO A 5 13.32 32.98 19.36
N SER A 6 13.95 32.16 20.21
CA SER A 6 15.30 31.64 20.06
C SER A 6 15.36 30.68 18.87
N ALA A 7 15.88 31.15 17.74
CA ALA A 7 16.18 30.33 16.58
C ALA A 7 17.50 29.57 16.80
N ARG A 8 17.43 28.32 17.28
CA ARG A 8 18.53 27.36 17.06
C ARG A 8 18.32 26.72 15.68
N SER A 9 18.91 27.31 14.66
CA SER A 9 18.99 26.72 13.32
C SER A 9 19.93 25.51 13.34
N ARG A 10 19.39 24.32 13.57
CA ARG A 10 20.04 23.11 13.06
C ARG A 10 19.76 23.07 11.56
N GLN A 11 20.68 23.61 10.77
CA GLN A 11 20.71 23.33 9.34
C GLN A 11 20.76 21.82 9.16
N ARG A 12 19.65 21.21 8.72
CA ARG A 12 19.67 19.85 8.21
C ARG A 12 20.58 19.87 6.97
N PRO A 13 21.61 19.03 6.87
CA PRO A 13 22.40 18.97 5.65
C PRO A 13 21.45 18.58 4.52
N ALA A 14 21.47 19.35 3.44
CA ALA A 14 20.75 19.02 2.23
C ALA A 14 21.25 17.67 1.74
N VAL A 15 20.44 16.62 1.93
CA VAL A 15 20.74 15.31 1.35
C VAL A 15 20.60 15.48 -0.15
N ALA A 16 21.74 15.60 -0.83
CA ALA A 16 21.81 15.48 -2.27
C ALA A 16 21.38 14.06 -2.65
N THR A 17 20.08 13.84 -2.82
CA THR A 17 19.55 12.57 -3.30
C THR A 17 19.87 12.46 -4.79
N THR A 18 21.05 11.95 -5.10
CA THR A 18 21.36 11.53 -6.47
C THR A 18 20.30 10.50 -6.90
N PRO A 19 19.76 10.57 -8.13
CA PRO A 19 18.78 9.59 -8.63
C PRO A 19 19.24 8.12 -8.48
N SER A 20 20.55 7.88 -8.50
CA SER A 20 21.15 6.56 -8.25
C SER A 20 20.95 6.06 -6.82
N ALA A 21 21.01 6.94 -5.81
CA ALA A 21 20.81 6.60 -4.40
C ALA A 21 19.35 6.20 -4.12
N ILE A 22 18.39 6.95 -4.69
CA ILE A 22 16.96 6.61 -4.63
C ILE A 22 16.70 5.28 -5.33
N ARG A 23 17.26 5.07 -6.54
CA ARG A 23 17.10 3.82 -7.30
C ARG A 23 17.68 2.62 -6.55
N ARG A 24 18.84 2.79 -5.88
CA ARG A 24 19.50 1.76 -5.09
C ARG A 24 18.72 1.41 -3.81
N ALA A 25 18.13 2.40 -3.13
CA ALA A 25 17.25 2.18 -1.98
C ALA A 25 15.93 1.48 -2.35
N ARG A 26 15.41 1.73 -3.56
CA ARG A 26 14.17 1.14 -4.08
C ARG A 26 14.35 -0.20 -4.82
N SER A 27 15.55 -0.77 -4.84
CA SER A 27 15.85 -2.02 -5.59
C SER A 27 16.44 -3.11 -4.70
N GLY A 28 16.23 -4.38 -5.10
CA GLY A 28 16.76 -5.54 -4.40
C GLY A 28 16.19 -5.70 -2.99
N LYS A 29 16.93 -6.41 -2.11
CA LYS A 29 16.48 -6.77 -0.75
C LYS A 29 16.14 -5.59 0.18
N ARG A 30 16.49 -4.37 -0.22
CA ARG A 30 16.29 -3.14 0.56
C ARG A 30 15.02 -2.38 0.21
N SER A 31 14.29 -2.82 -0.81
CA SER A 31 13.04 -2.19 -1.22
C SER A 31 11.86 -2.75 -0.41
N ASN A 32 10.98 -1.87 0.06
CA ASN A 32 9.70 -2.28 0.68
C ASN A 32 8.77 -3.04 -0.29
N PHE A 33 9.08 -3.02 -1.59
CA PHE A 33 8.39 -3.78 -2.64
C PHE A 33 9.10 -5.10 -3.01
N TRP A 34 10.14 -5.49 -2.27
CA TRP A 34 10.92 -6.69 -2.55
C TRP A 34 10.17 -7.96 -2.16
N ARG A 35 9.91 -8.83 -3.16
CA ARG A 35 9.22 -10.12 -2.99
C ARG A 35 10.20 -11.30 -3.08
N GLY A 36 11.18 -11.36 -2.18
CA GLY A 36 12.08 -12.53 -2.07
C GLY A 36 12.99 -12.79 -3.28
N GLY A 37 13.20 -11.81 -4.16
CA GLY A 37 14.02 -11.97 -5.38
C GLY A 37 13.26 -12.58 -6.58
N LEU A 38 12.00 -12.96 -6.39
CA LEU A 38 11.13 -13.46 -7.45
C LEU A 38 10.50 -12.28 -8.19
N SER A 39 11.20 -11.77 -9.20
CA SER A 39 10.57 -10.90 -10.18
C SER A 39 9.59 -11.74 -10.99
N SER A 40 8.36 -11.26 -11.18
CA SER A 40 7.37 -11.99 -12.00
C SER A 40 7.93 -12.24 -13.40
N GLN A 41 7.50 -13.33 -14.06
CA GLN A 41 7.90 -13.64 -15.43
C GLN A 41 7.74 -12.43 -16.37
N ARG A 42 6.64 -11.67 -16.18
CA ARG A 42 6.38 -10.42 -16.91
C ARG A 42 7.40 -9.32 -16.64
N GLN A 43 7.84 -9.14 -15.40
CA GLN A 43 8.90 -8.17 -15.05
C GLN A 43 10.25 -8.60 -15.62
N ASN A 44 10.55 -9.90 -15.66
CA ASN A 44 11.78 -10.42 -16.26
C ASN A 44 11.79 -10.22 -17.78
N ILE A 45 10.66 -10.43 -18.45
CA ILE A 45 10.52 -10.15 -19.90
C ILE A 45 10.68 -8.66 -20.17
N GLY A 46 10.06 -7.79 -19.36
CA GLY A 46 10.21 -6.34 -19.50
C GLY A 46 11.65 -5.85 -19.29
N ARG A 47 12.37 -6.42 -18.32
CA ARG A 47 13.80 -6.13 -18.10
C ARG A 47 14.64 -6.55 -19.30
N TRP A 48 14.49 -7.80 -19.74
CA TRP A 48 15.21 -8.34 -20.89
C TRP A 48 14.96 -7.48 -22.15
N THR A 49 13.72 -7.05 -22.37
CA THR A 49 13.36 -6.16 -23.49
C THR A 49 14.06 -4.81 -23.40
N THR A 50 14.18 -4.26 -22.19
CA THR A 50 14.87 -2.98 -21.94
C THR A 50 16.38 -3.11 -22.18
N GLU A 51 16.99 -4.24 -21.81
CA GLU A 51 18.42 -4.50 -22.01
C GLU A 51 18.78 -4.58 -23.51
N HIS A 52 17.86 -5.05 -24.36
CA HIS A 52 18.09 -5.19 -25.80
C HIS A 52 17.58 -4.01 -26.64
N ALA A 53 16.91 -3.03 -26.02
CA ALA A 53 16.26 -1.93 -26.73
C ALA A 53 17.26 -1.11 -27.57
N ALA A 54 18.47 -0.85 -27.06
CA ALA A 54 19.48 -0.08 -27.79
C ALA A 54 19.87 -0.76 -29.11
N VAL A 55 20.15 -2.07 -29.07
CA VAL A 55 20.51 -2.88 -30.25
C VAL A 55 19.36 -2.91 -31.25
N VAL A 56 18.13 -3.07 -30.76
CA VAL A 56 16.93 -3.04 -31.60
C VAL A 56 16.81 -1.68 -32.29
N HIS A 57 16.91 -0.56 -31.56
CA HIS A 57 16.79 0.76 -32.17
C HIS A 57 17.89 1.04 -33.20
N GLU A 58 19.12 0.64 -32.93
CA GLU A 58 20.25 0.77 -33.86
C GLU A 58 20.00 -0.01 -35.16
N GLN A 59 19.47 -1.23 -35.07
CA GLN A 59 19.09 -2.04 -36.24
C GLN A 59 18.10 -1.33 -37.17
N TYR A 60 17.19 -0.52 -36.62
CA TYR A 60 16.20 0.23 -37.39
C TYR A 60 16.61 1.70 -37.62
N GLY A 61 17.88 2.05 -37.43
CA GLY A 61 18.38 3.41 -37.62
C GLY A 61 17.62 4.44 -36.77
N PHE A 62 17.24 4.08 -35.55
CA PHE A 62 16.42 4.87 -34.63
C PHE A 62 15.10 5.36 -35.24
N THR A 63 14.55 4.62 -36.21
CA THR A 63 13.33 4.98 -36.91
C THR A 63 12.18 4.09 -36.44
N CYS A 64 10.99 4.68 -36.29
CA CYS A 64 9.79 3.94 -36.02
C CYS A 64 9.32 3.22 -37.28
N VAL A 65 9.21 1.90 -37.22
CA VAL A 65 8.81 1.09 -38.39
C VAL A 65 7.38 1.36 -38.87
N ARG A 66 6.53 1.95 -38.02
CA ARG A 66 5.10 2.13 -38.31
C ARG A 66 4.79 3.48 -38.95
N CYS A 67 5.40 4.56 -38.44
CA CYS A 67 5.16 5.92 -38.97
C CYS A 67 6.36 6.50 -39.75
N GLY A 68 7.53 5.86 -39.71
CA GLY A 68 8.73 6.34 -40.39
C GLY A 68 9.45 7.50 -39.68
N GLU A 69 8.98 7.96 -38.52
CA GLU A 69 9.65 9.02 -37.77
C GLU A 69 10.97 8.54 -37.15
N THR A 70 12.04 9.31 -37.35
CA THR A 70 13.37 9.05 -36.79
C THR A 70 13.59 9.84 -35.50
N GLY A 71 14.10 9.16 -34.47
CA GLY A 71 14.42 9.75 -33.17
C GLY A 71 13.25 9.84 -32.19
N GLY A 72 13.39 10.65 -31.15
CA GLY A 72 12.41 10.78 -30.07
C GLY A 72 12.39 9.59 -29.10
N ARG A 73 11.26 9.42 -28.40
CA ARG A 73 11.11 8.33 -27.42
C ARG A 73 10.63 7.06 -28.12
N LEU A 74 11.57 6.11 -28.30
CA LEU A 74 11.32 4.82 -28.91
C LEU A 74 11.12 3.71 -27.86
N HIS A 75 10.43 2.65 -28.25
CA HIS A 75 10.21 1.43 -27.47
C HIS A 75 10.54 0.22 -28.33
N ALA A 76 11.23 -0.76 -27.73
CA ALA A 76 11.37 -2.09 -28.33
C ALA A 76 10.08 -2.88 -28.04
N HIS A 77 9.27 -3.07 -29.07
CA HIS A 77 7.96 -3.70 -28.99
C HIS A 77 8.02 -5.14 -29.49
N HIS A 78 7.29 -6.05 -28.83
CA HIS A 78 7.16 -7.42 -29.33
C HIS A 78 6.20 -7.47 -30.52
N ILE A 79 6.68 -7.90 -31.68
CA ILE A 79 5.87 -8.08 -32.90
C ILE A 79 4.76 -9.09 -32.61
N VAL A 80 5.13 -10.25 -32.06
CA VAL A 80 4.20 -11.24 -31.51
C VAL A 80 3.97 -10.92 -30.04
N PRO A 81 2.74 -10.61 -29.63
CA PRO A 81 2.45 -10.30 -28.23
C PRO A 81 2.79 -11.48 -27.32
N VAL A 82 3.45 -11.20 -26.19
CA VAL A 82 3.83 -12.21 -25.20
C VAL A 82 2.63 -13.05 -24.71
N TRP A 83 1.43 -12.46 -24.65
CA TRP A 83 0.23 -13.19 -24.23
C TRP A 83 -0.30 -14.18 -25.28
N LEU A 84 0.12 -14.04 -26.53
CA LEU A 84 -0.24 -14.92 -27.64
C LEU A 84 0.74 -16.09 -27.74
N ASP A 85 2.04 -15.81 -27.66
CA ASP A 85 3.10 -16.81 -27.66
C ASP A 85 4.24 -16.40 -26.73
N GLU A 86 4.31 -17.05 -25.57
CA GLU A 86 5.34 -16.77 -24.56
C GLU A 86 6.73 -17.24 -25.00
N THR A 87 6.83 -18.18 -25.94
CA THR A 87 8.12 -18.72 -26.38
C THR A 87 8.96 -17.67 -27.12
N LYS A 88 8.30 -16.71 -27.79
CA LYS A 88 8.93 -15.59 -28.50
C LYS A 88 9.20 -14.37 -27.61
N ALA A 89 8.93 -14.43 -26.31
CA ALA A 89 9.05 -13.28 -25.42
C ALA A 89 10.50 -12.81 -25.20
N ARG A 90 11.49 -13.70 -25.41
CA ARG A 90 12.94 -13.43 -25.31
C ARG A 90 13.68 -13.64 -26.64
N ASP A 91 12.97 -13.48 -27.74
CA ASP A 91 13.56 -13.52 -29.08
C ASP A 91 13.81 -12.08 -29.56
N VAL A 92 15.06 -11.74 -29.85
CA VAL A 92 15.42 -10.40 -30.36
C VAL A 92 14.81 -10.17 -31.75
N GLY A 93 14.65 -11.23 -32.55
CA GLY A 93 13.95 -11.17 -33.84
C GLY A 93 12.47 -10.81 -33.71
N ASN A 94 11.89 -11.03 -32.52
CA ASN A 94 10.54 -10.64 -32.18
C ASN A 94 10.43 -9.19 -31.67
N LEU A 95 11.53 -8.43 -31.60
CA LEU A 95 11.51 -7.03 -31.19
C LEU A 95 11.59 -6.07 -32.39
N ILE A 96 10.86 -4.96 -32.28
CA ILE A 96 10.81 -3.93 -33.32
C ILE A 96 10.78 -2.52 -32.73
N SER A 97 11.41 -1.58 -33.43
CA SER A 97 11.52 -0.19 -32.99
C SER A 97 10.25 0.60 -33.34
N VAL A 98 9.54 1.11 -32.33
CA VAL A 98 8.34 1.95 -32.51
C VAL A 98 8.36 3.19 -31.61
N CYS A 99 7.83 4.32 -32.09
CA CYS A 99 7.71 5.54 -31.29
C CYS A 99 6.63 5.41 -30.21
N ASP A 100 6.71 6.23 -29.17
CA ASP A 100 5.77 6.23 -28.03
C ASP A 100 4.30 6.41 -28.43
N GLY A 101 4.02 7.16 -29.49
CA GLY A 101 2.66 7.32 -30.05
C GLY A 101 2.15 6.03 -30.69
N CYS A 102 2.95 5.45 -31.60
CA CYS A 102 2.64 4.19 -32.27
C CYS A 102 2.53 3.03 -31.29
N HIS A 103 3.44 2.94 -30.31
CA HIS A 103 3.47 1.91 -29.28
C HIS A 103 2.17 1.88 -28.46
N ARG A 104 1.69 3.06 -28.03
CA ARG A 104 0.39 3.20 -27.34
C ARG A 104 -0.79 2.81 -28.22
N SER A 105 -0.73 3.13 -29.51
CA SER A 105 -1.76 2.77 -30.48
C SER A 105 -1.84 1.26 -30.70
N ILE A 106 -0.70 0.56 -30.78
CA ILE A 106 -0.66 -0.91 -30.93
C ILE A 106 -1.27 -1.60 -29.70
N HIS A 107 -0.90 -1.19 -28.48
CA HIS A 107 -1.42 -1.76 -27.23
C HIS A 107 -2.85 -1.31 -26.86
N ARG A 108 -3.57 -0.60 -27.74
CA ARG A 108 -4.94 -0.14 -27.47
C ARG A 108 -5.91 -1.31 -27.28
N THR A 109 -5.81 -2.33 -28.11
CA THR A 109 -6.66 -3.54 -28.09
C THR A 109 -5.85 -4.78 -28.48
N ARG A 110 -6.34 -5.97 -28.11
CA ARG A 110 -5.73 -7.22 -28.60
C ARG A 110 -5.83 -7.34 -30.13
N GLU A 111 -6.90 -6.81 -30.71
CA GLU A 111 -7.09 -6.78 -32.15
C GLU A 111 -6.05 -5.90 -32.85
N THR A 112 -5.73 -4.73 -32.28
CA THR A 112 -4.65 -3.87 -32.81
C THR A 112 -3.27 -4.48 -32.62
N GLU A 113 -3.04 -5.24 -31.54
CA GLU A 113 -1.80 -6.02 -31.35
C GLU A 113 -1.68 -7.15 -32.38
N LEU A 114 -2.78 -7.87 -32.65
CA LEU A 114 -2.84 -8.94 -33.66
C LEU A 114 -2.71 -8.39 -35.08
N SER A 115 -3.37 -7.27 -35.39
CA SER A 115 -3.24 -6.59 -36.67
C SER A 115 -1.81 -6.17 -36.92
N PHE A 116 -1.15 -5.58 -35.91
CA PHE A 116 0.26 -5.22 -36.02
C PHE A 116 1.14 -6.45 -36.24
N ALA A 117 0.92 -7.55 -35.51
CA ALA A 117 1.66 -8.80 -35.71
C ALA A 117 1.51 -9.34 -37.14
N ARG A 118 0.30 -9.24 -37.72
CA ARG A 118 0.00 -9.70 -39.09
C ARG A 118 0.80 -8.96 -40.15
N ASP A 119 1.06 -7.67 -39.96
CA ASP A 119 1.86 -6.85 -40.88
C ASP A 119 3.32 -7.32 -40.99
N PHE A 120 3.78 -8.16 -40.05
CA PHE A 120 5.14 -8.70 -40.00
C PHE A 120 5.19 -10.25 -40.06
N THR A 121 4.12 -10.87 -40.57
CA THR A 121 3.97 -12.34 -40.62
C THR A 121 5.11 -13.04 -41.35
N GLU A 122 5.55 -12.49 -42.49
CA GLU A 122 6.65 -13.05 -43.30
C GLU A 122 7.99 -13.06 -42.56
N ARG A 123 8.15 -12.19 -41.56
CA ARG A 123 9.41 -12.01 -40.84
C ARG A 123 9.60 -13.02 -39.70
N ILE A 124 8.53 -13.58 -39.13
CA ILE A 124 8.61 -14.39 -37.89
C ILE A 124 7.88 -15.73 -37.95
N GLY A 125 7.42 -16.14 -39.14
CA GLY A 125 6.81 -17.44 -39.38
C GLY A 125 5.65 -17.75 -38.43
N PHE A 126 4.60 -16.92 -38.45
CA PHE A 126 3.48 -17.05 -37.50
C PHE A 126 2.43 -18.07 -37.96
N ALA A 127 1.98 -18.93 -37.02
CA ALA A 127 0.86 -19.85 -37.20
C ALA A 127 -0.49 -19.12 -37.04
N GLN A 128 -1.46 -19.47 -37.89
CA GLN A 128 -2.76 -18.82 -38.04
C GLN A 128 -3.69 -18.86 -36.81
N ASP A 129 -4.49 -17.81 -36.71
CA ASP A 129 -5.84 -17.67 -36.15
C ASP A 129 -6.14 -18.29 -34.77
N VAL A 130 -5.70 -17.61 -33.72
CA VAL A 130 -6.27 -17.75 -32.38
C VAL A 130 -7.35 -16.69 -32.16
N VAL A 131 -8.62 -17.09 -32.27
CA VAL A 131 -9.76 -16.25 -31.88
C VAL A 131 -9.70 -16.03 -30.36
N SER A 132 -9.40 -14.80 -29.95
CA SER A 132 -9.29 -14.41 -28.54
C SER A 132 -10.64 -14.51 -27.82
N SER A 133 -10.91 -15.61 -27.12
CA SER A 133 -12.15 -15.84 -26.36
C SER A 133 -12.20 -15.21 -24.96
N ARG A 134 -11.26 -14.33 -24.59
CA ARG A 134 -11.29 -13.65 -23.29
C ARG A 134 -11.98 -12.30 -23.37
N THR A 135 -13.21 -12.23 -22.90
CA THR A 135 -13.94 -10.98 -22.66
C THR A 135 -13.16 -10.11 -21.67
N ARG A 136 -12.90 -8.85 -22.05
CA ARG A 136 -12.17 -7.88 -21.23
C ARG A 136 -12.94 -7.60 -19.93
N GLY A 137 -12.28 -7.82 -18.79
CA GLY A 137 -12.61 -7.04 -17.59
C GLY A 137 -12.33 -5.56 -17.87
N ARG A 138 -13.31 -4.68 -17.64
CA ARG A 138 -13.11 -3.23 -17.76
C ARG A 138 -12.05 -2.80 -16.75
N LYS A 139 -10.89 -2.35 -17.22
CA LYS A 139 -9.93 -1.67 -16.35
C LYS A 139 -10.44 -0.25 -16.10
N LEU A 140 -10.71 0.07 -14.84
CA LEU A 140 -10.95 1.44 -14.42
C LEU A 140 -9.62 2.21 -14.56
N THR A 141 -9.62 3.25 -15.36
CA THR A 141 -8.49 4.18 -15.52
C THR A 141 -8.96 5.57 -15.12
N ALA A 142 -8.35 6.12 -14.07
CA ALA A 142 -8.59 7.48 -13.66
C ALA A 142 -7.95 8.44 -14.68
N HIS A 143 -8.67 9.50 -15.03
CA HIS A 143 -8.15 10.62 -15.79
C HIS A 143 -8.54 11.91 -15.07
N ALA A 144 -7.62 12.87 -15.02
CA ALA A 144 -7.90 14.17 -14.44
C ALA A 144 -8.83 14.94 -15.37
N VAL A 145 -9.83 15.61 -14.79
CA VAL A 145 -10.76 16.48 -15.51
C VAL A 145 -10.56 17.89 -14.96
N ALA A 146 -10.48 18.88 -15.86
CA ALA A 146 -10.35 20.27 -15.47
C ALA A 146 -11.62 20.72 -14.74
N VAL A 147 -11.46 21.38 -13.58
CA VAL A 147 -12.58 21.99 -12.87
C VAL A 147 -13.04 23.19 -13.67
N VAL A 148 -14.26 23.13 -14.21
CA VAL A 148 -14.82 24.15 -15.10
C VAL A 148 -15.30 25.38 -14.30
N ALA A 149 -15.82 25.17 -13.09
CA ALA A 149 -16.19 26.22 -12.14
C ALA A 149 -16.27 25.63 -10.73
N ILE A 150 -16.08 26.48 -9.71
CA ILE A 150 -16.36 26.14 -8.31
C ILE A 150 -17.37 27.17 -7.81
N ASP A 151 -18.61 26.73 -7.65
CA ASP A 151 -19.68 27.57 -7.13
C ASP A 151 -19.88 27.28 -5.64
N TYR A 152 -19.89 28.34 -4.83
CA TYR A 152 -20.24 28.23 -3.41
C TYR A 152 -21.76 28.09 -3.26
N ILE A 153 -22.22 26.87 -2.99
CA ILE A 153 -23.65 26.54 -2.86
C ILE A 153 -24.23 26.73 -1.45
N GLY A 154 -23.50 27.41 -0.55
CA GLY A 154 -23.89 27.63 0.85
C GLY A 154 -23.52 26.50 1.81
N LEU A 155 -23.87 26.67 3.08
CA LEU A 155 -23.74 25.64 4.13
C LEU A 155 -24.95 24.71 4.07
N ARG A 156 -24.74 23.43 3.74
CA ARG A 156 -25.77 22.39 3.91
C ARG A 156 -25.62 21.74 5.27
N GLN A 157 -26.73 21.54 5.98
CA GLN A 157 -26.74 20.64 7.11
C GLN A 157 -26.40 19.22 6.62
N THR A 158 -25.30 18.69 7.14
CA THR A 158 -24.95 17.28 7.02
C THR A 158 -25.65 16.53 8.15
N TYR A 159 -26.37 15.47 7.81
CA TYR A 159 -26.97 14.58 8.79
C TYR A 159 -26.06 13.37 8.98
N ASP A 160 -25.78 13.00 10.23
CA ASP A 160 -25.28 11.67 10.54
C ASP A 160 -26.44 10.69 10.42
N LEU A 161 -26.29 9.70 9.54
CA LEU A 161 -27.25 8.62 9.39
C LEU A 161 -26.90 7.53 10.40
N SER A 162 -27.71 7.41 11.44
CA SER A 162 -27.72 6.28 12.36
C SER A 162 -28.91 5.38 12.02
N ILE A 163 -28.66 4.08 11.86
CA ILE A 163 -29.72 3.10 11.64
C ILE A 163 -30.13 2.53 12.99
N ALA A 164 -31.44 2.55 13.27
CA ALA A 164 -31.98 1.88 14.43
C ALA A 164 -31.93 0.35 14.23
N GLY A 165 -31.22 -0.35 15.11
CA GLY A 165 -31.12 -1.82 15.12
C GLY A 165 -29.68 -2.34 15.03
N PRO A 166 -29.46 -3.67 15.14
CA PRO A 166 -28.14 -4.28 15.26
C PRO A 166 -27.39 -4.42 13.90
N TRP A 167 -27.66 -3.56 12.92
CA TRP A 167 -27.18 -3.70 11.54
C TRP A 167 -26.07 -2.69 11.22
N PRO A 168 -24.77 -3.06 11.32
CA PRO A 168 -23.66 -2.14 11.09
C PRO A 168 -23.36 -1.87 9.60
N ASN A 169 -24.06 -2.56 8.69
CA ASN A 169 -23.84 -2.44 7.25
C ASN A 169 -25.10 -1.95 6.55
N PHE A 170 -24.98 -0.86 5.80
CA PHE A 170 -26.04 -0.38 4.93
C PHE A 170 -25.48 0.19 3.63
N VAL A 171 -26.35 0.23 2.62
CA VAL A 171 -26.06 0.78 1.30
C VAL A 171 -26.70 2.15 1.24
N ALA A 172 -25.87 3.20 1.19
CA ALA A 172 -26.33 4.56 0.94
C ALA A 172 -26.08 4.88 -0.54
N ASN A 173 -27.15 5.15 -1.31
CA ASN A 173 -27.07 5.53 -2.72
C ASN A 173 -26.19 4.59 -3.60
N GLY A 174 -26.29 3.27 -3.37
CA GLY A 174 -25.56 2.27 -4.16
C GLY A 174 -24.09 2.08 -3.75
N VAL A 175 -23.62 2.73 -2.70
CA VAL A 175 -22.28 2.52 -2.13
C VAL A 175 -22.40 1.63 -0.90
N VAL A 176 -21.75 0.46 -0.94
CA VAL A 176 -21.48 -0.35 0.25
C VAL A 176 -20.34 0.34 1.00
N VAL A 177 -20.59 0.81 2.22
CA VAL A 177 -19.53 1.36 3.08
C VAL A 177 -18.64 0.20 3.54
N HIS A 178 -17.47 0.04 2.90
CA HIS A 178 -16.52 -1.04 3.14
C HIS A 178 -15.43 -0.58 4.12
N ASN A 179 -15.13 -1.37 5.17
CA ASN A 179 -14.17 -1.03 6.22
C ASN A 179 -14.31 0.43 6.70
N SER A 180 -15.47 0.76 7.24
CA SER A 180 -15.61 1.99 8.01
C SER A 180 -14.87 1.81 9.33
N PHE A 181 -13.78 2.55 9.49
CA PHE A 181 -13.21 2.85 10.80
C PHE A 181 -13.85 4.15 11.27
N ASN A 182 -14.52 4.10 12.41
CA ASN A 182 -14.95 5.30 13.12
C ASN A 182 -14.18 5.33 14.42
N GLU A 183 -13.20 6.24 14.51
CA GLU A 183 -12.27 6.34 15.64
C GLU A 183 -12.67 7.53 16.54
N PHE A 184 -12.54 7.34 17.85
CA PHE A 184 -12.71 8.38 18.84
C PHE A 184 -11.84 9.60 18.52
N SER A 185 -12.44 10.79 18.55
CA SER A 185 -11.75 12.03 18.20
C SER A 185 -11.55 12.93 19.41
N MET A 186 -10.29 13.02 19.86
CA MET A 186 -9.86 13.99 20.87
C MET A 186 -9.99 15.47 20.42
N ARG A 187 -10.49 15.75 19.21
CA ARG A 187 -10.89 17.12 18.79
C ARG A 187 -12.22 17.52 19.41
N TYR A 188 -13.14 16.56 19.52
CA TYR A 188 -14.52 16.78 19.94
C TYR A 188 -14.76 16.32 21.38
N ALA A 189 -14.05 15.28 21.82
CA ALA A 189 -14.12 14.75 23.18
C ALA A 189 -12.83 15.03 23.97
N LYS A 190 -12.94 15.06 25.31
CA LYS A 190 -11.78 15.16 26.21
C LYS A 190 -11.00 13.83 26.15
N ALA A 191 -9.68 13.89 26.13
CA ALA A 191 -8.86 12.68 26.25
C ALA A 191 -9.07 12.05 27.65
N THR A 192 -8.94 10.73 27.73
CA THR A 192 -8.92 9.97 28.99
C THR A 192 -7.47 9.76 29.43
N ASP A 193 -7.31 9.36 30.70
CA ASP A 193 -6.05 8.95 31.34
C ASP A 193 -5.75 7.46 31.12
N ASP A 194 -6.30 6.87 30.07
CA ASP A 194 -6.16 5.45 29.77
C ASP A 194 -4.98 5.22 28.82
N PHE A 195 -3.95 4.54 29.32
CA PHE A 195 -2.71 4.29 28.59
C PHE A 195 -2.29 2.83 28.65
N TYR A 196 -1.72 2.35 27.56
CA TYR A 196 -1.11 1.04 27.49
C TYR A 196 0.24 1.02 28.22
N VAL A 197 0.27 0.29 29.33
CA VAL A 197 1.48 -0.17 30.01
C VAL A 197 1.58 -1.69 29.81
N PRO A 198 2.69 -2.21 29.26
CA PRO A 198 2.84 -3.64 29.04
C PRO A 198 2.89 -4.41 30.37
N GLU A 199 2.48 -5.68 30.34
CA GLU A 199 2.84 -6.60 31.40
C GLU A 199 4.34 -6.87 31.42
N ALA A 200 4.89 -7.21 32.58
CA ALA A 200 6.34 -7.41 32.76
C ALA A 200 6.91 -8.42 31.74
N GLU A 201 6.19 -9.51 31.50
CA GLU A 201 6.57 -10.56 30.53
C GLU A 201 6.56 -10.10 29.06
N ASP A 202 5.87 -9.01 28.75
CA ASP A 202 5.82 -8.44 27.41
C ASP A 202 6.93 -7.43 27.14
N VAL A 203 7.63 -6.98 28.19
CA VAL A 203 8.82 -6.12 28.06
C VAL A 203 9.96 -6.97 27.50
N ARG A 204 10.55 -6.48 26.40
CA ARG A 204 11.51 -7.25 25.61
C ARG A 204 12.51 -6.36 24.91
N SER A 205 13.72 -6.87 24.76
CA SER A 205 14.77 -6.25 23.98
C SER A 205 14.64 -6.64 22.50
N GLN A 206 15.10 -5.76 21.61
CA GLN A 206 15.19 -6.04 20.18
C GLN A 206 16.65 -6.38 19.82
N VAL A 207 16.90 -7.60 19.36
CA VAL A 207 18.25 -8.10 19.04
C VAL A 207 18.36 -8.34 17.54
N GLY A 208 19.43 -7.86 16.91
CA GLY A 208 19.70 -8.08 15.48
C GLY A 208 19.68 -6.82 14.62
N LYS A 209 19.52 -6.98 13.30
CA LYS A 209 19.59 -5.87 12.33
C LYS A 209 18.19 -5.40 11.93
N PRO A 210 18.01 -4.13 11.53
CA PRO A 210 16.73 -3.67 10.98
C PRO A 210 16.26 -4.57 9.83
N GLY A 211 15.08 -5.17 9.98
CA GLY A 211 14.50 -6.13 9.03
C GLY A 211 14.87 -7.61 9.26
N ALA A 212 15.72 -7.91 10.24
CA ALA A 212 16.05 -9.24 10.72
C ALA A 212 16.44 -9.15 12.20
N TYR A 213 15.43 -8.92 13.05
CA TYR A 213 15.58 -8.87 14.49
C TYR A 213 14.67 -9.90 15.17
N SER A 214 15.11 -10.40 16.32
CA SER A 214 14.32 -11.17 17.27
C SER A 214 13.98 -10.30 18.48
N PHE A 215 13.00 -10.76 19.25
CA PHE A 215 12.74 -10.19 20.56
C PHE A 215 13.14 -11.21 21.64
N GLU A 216 13.79 -10.72 22.68
CA GLU A 216 14.24 -11.53 23.81
C GLU A 216 13.76 -10.90 25.12
N PRO A 217 13.36 -11.69 26.12
CA PRO A 217 12.99 -11.18 27.44
C PRO A 217 14.11 -10.31 28.03
N VAL A 218 13.72 -9.30 28.80
CA VAL A 218 14.65 -8.54 29.64
C VAL A 218 14.68 -9.14 31.05
N SER A 219 15.52 -8.60 31.94
CA SER A 219 15.45 -8.97 33.36
C SER A 219 14.19 -8.39 34.01
N ASP A 220 13.70 -9.05 35.06
CA ASP A 220 12.51 -8.61 35.79
C ASP A 220 12.65 -7.18 36.32
N GLU A 221 13.86 -6.80 36.77
CA GLU A 221 14.13 -5.44 37.24
C GLU A 221 14.01 -4.40 36.12
N LEU A 222 14.53 -4.71 34.93
CA LEU A 222 14.43 -3.81 33.79
C LEU A 222 12.99 -3.74 33.26
N ALA A 223 12.24 -4.85 33.33
CA ALA A 223 10.82 -4.87 32.98
C ALA A 223 10.02 -3.92 33.87
N GLU A 224 10.14 -4.05 35.19
CA GLU A 224 9.44 -3.19 36.14
C GLU A 224 9.89 -1.72 36.03
N GLN A 225 11.20 -1.46 35.92
CA GLN A 225 11.69 -0.11 35.70
C GLN A 225 11.08 0.52 34.43
N THR A 226 10.99 -0.25 33.34
CA THR A 226 10.38 0.23 32.08
C THR A 226 8.92 0.61 32.28
N ARG A 227 8.16 -0.20 33.03
CA ARG A 227 6.74 0.07 33.31
C ARG A 227 6.56 1.33 34.15
N GLU A 228 7.37 1.49 35.19
CA GLU A 228 7.38 2.70 36.03
C GLU A 228 7.71 3.96 35.22
N GLU A 229 8.73 3.89 34.35
CA GLU A 229 9.11 5.01 33.47
C GLU A 229 8.00 5.38 32.49
N LEU A 230 7.34 4.39 31.88
CA LEU A 230 6.20 4.63 30.99
C LEU A 230 5.05 5.32 31.73
N GLN A 231 4.67 4.80 32.89
CA GLN A 231 3.57 5.35 33.69
C GLN A 231 3.86 6.81 34.08
N ALA A 232 5.06 7.10 34.59
CA ALA A 232 5.43 8.45 35.01
C ALA A 232 5.37 9.46 33.84
N VAL A 233 5.75 9.05 32.63
CA VAL A 233 5.65 9.87 31.42
C VAL A 233 4.19 10.11 31.02
N TYR A 234 3.35 9.07 31.10
CA TYR A 234 1.93 9.17 30.78
C TYR A 234 1.20 10.10 31.73
N ASP A 235 1.44 9.99 33.03
CA ASP A 235 0.86 10.86 34.06
C ASP A 235 1.22 12.32 33.79
N THR A 236 2.52 12.59 33.55
CA THR A 236 3.01 13.95 33.25
C THR A 236 2.38 14.52 31.97
N ALA A 237 2.20 13.69 30.95
CA ALA A 237 1.61 14.11 29.68
C ALA A 237 0.12 14.43 29.85
N TYR A 238 -0.61 13.60 30.58
CA TYR A 238 -2.03 13.82 30.86
C TYR A 238 -2.27 15.06 31.71
N GLU A 239 -1.52 15.24 32.82
CA GLU A 239 -1.58 16.46 33.63
C GLU A 239 -1.28 17.72 32.79
N THR A 240 -0.31 17.63 31.88
CA THR A 240 0.01 18.76 30.98
C THR A 240 -1.13 19.04 30.01
N TYR A 241 -1.76 18.00 29.46
CA TYR A 241 -2.95 18.14 28.63
C TYR A 241 -4.08 18.84 29.40
N GLU A 242 -4.38 18.41 30.62
CA GLU A 242 -5.44 19.00 31.44
C GLU A 242 -5.19 20.48 31.72
N ARG A 243 -3.97 20.84 32.18
CA ARG A 243 -3.61 22.25 32.42
C ARG A 243 -3.77 23.12 31.18
N LEU A 244 -3.40 22.62 29.99
CA LEU A 244 -3.54 23.38 28.74
C LEU A 244 -5.02 23.60 28.39
N VAL A 245 -5.85 22.56 28.55
CA VAL A 245 -7.30 22.66 28.29
C VAL A 245 -7.96 23.62 29.28
N GLU A 246 -7.60 23.56 30.57
CA GLU A 246 -8.09 24.48 31.61
C GLU A 246 -7.68 25.93 31.35
N ALA A 247 -6.48 26.14 30.80
CA ALA A 247 -6.01 27.47 30.36
C ALA A 247 -6.70 27.97 29.07
N GLY A 248 -7.64 27.21 28.49
CA GLY A 248 -8.42 27.60 27.32
C GLY A 248 -7.77 27.27 25.97
N VAL A 249 -6.71 26.46 25.94
CA VAL A 249 -6.11 25.98 24.69
C VAL A 249 -7.07 25.02 23.98
N ALA A 250 -7.21 25.17 22.66
CA ALA A 250 -8.04 24.28 21.86
C ALA A 250 -7.60 22.81 22.01
N ARG A 251 -8.56 21.90 22.28
CA ARG A 251 -8.28 20.47 22.51
C ARG A 251 -7.49 19.81 21.38
N GLU A 252 -7.75 20.18 20.13
CA GLU A 252 -7.05 19.63 18.98
C GLU A 252 -5.54 19.96 18.95
N LEU A 253 -5.15 21.06 19.60
CA LEU A 253 -3.76 21.45 19.82
C LEU A 253 -3.21 20.87 21.12
N ALA A 254 -3.97 20.98 22.23
CA ALA A 254 -3.55 20.50 23.56
C ALA A 254 -3.19 19.00 23.54
N ARG A 255 -3.95 18.18 22.81
CA ARG A 255 -3.69 16.73 22.66
C ARG A 255 -2.34 16.39 22.03
N SER A 256 -1.61 17.37 21.47
CA SER A 256 -0.30 17.12 20.85
C SER A 256 0.75 16.65 21.86
N VAL A 257 0.48 16.80 23.17
CA VAL A 257 1.31 16.23 24.23
C VAL A 257 1.05 14.75 24.48
N MET A 258 -0.10 14.21 24.04
CA MET A 258 -0.52 12.84 24.34
C MET A 258 0.37 11.81 23.62
N PRO A 259 0.95 10.83 24.34
CA PRO A 259 1.78 9.78 23.76
C PRO A 259 0.98 8.77 22.92
N VAL A 260 1.68 8.03 22.06
CA VAL A 260 1.09 6.96 21.21
C VAL A 260 0.58 5.76 22.01
N GLY A 261 0.95 5.65 23.29
CA GLY A 261 0.42 4.64 24.20
C GLY A 261 -0.99 4.94 24.69
N SER A 262 -1.58 6.10 24.35
CA SER A 262 -2.96 6.42 24.74
C SER A 262 -3.94 5.45 24.09
N TYR A 263 -4.87 4.92 24.85
CA TYR A 263 -5.96 4.12 24.29
C TYR A 263 -6.89 4.98 23.43
N THR A 264 -7.49 4.32 22.44
CA THR A 264 -8.52 4.87 21.59
C THR A 264 -9.54 3.78 21.30
N GLU A 265 -10.76 4.20 21.00
CA GLU A 265 -11.85 3.30 20.67
C GLU A 265 -12.23 3.51 19.21
N PHE A 266 -12.55 2.42 18.52
CA PHE A 266 -13.10 2.52 17.18
C PHE A 266 -14.07 1.40 16.88
N PHE A 267 -15.05 1.71 16.03
CA PHE A 267 -15.87 0.68 15.39
C PHE A 267 -15.16 0.14 14.16
N TRP A 268 -15.13 -1.18 14.04
CA TRP A 268 -14.57 -1.87 12.90
C TRP A 268 -15.59 -2.81 12.28
N THR A 269 -15.94 -2.53 11.02
CA THR A 269 -16.83 -3.41 10.24
C THR A 269 -16.06 -4.05 9.11
N VAL A 270 -16.06 -5.38 9.07
CA VAL A 270 -15.25 -6.16 8.12
C VAL A 270 -16.01 -7.41 7.66
N ASN A 271 -15.83 -7.80 6.39
CA ASN A 271 -16.39 -9.06 5.89
C ASN A 271 -15.47 -10.25 6.20
N ALA A 272 -15.99 -11.48 6.12
CA ALA A 272 -15.23 -12.68 6.47
C ALA A 272 -13.91 -12.86 5.69
N ARG A 273 -13.86 -12.46 4.41
CA ARG A 273 -12.63 -12.56 3.60
C ARG A 273 -11.55 -11.60 4.11
N ALA A 274 -11.92 -10.35 4.37
CA ALA A 274 -11.01 -9.36 4.91
C ALA A 274 -10.59 -9.70 6.36
N LEU A 275 -11.49 -10.30 7.13
CA LEU A 275 -11.21 -10.81 8.47
C LEU A 275 -10.16 -11.94 8.44
N MET A 276 -10.33 -12.93 7.56
CA MET A 276 -9.35 -13.99 7.37
C MET A 276 -7.98 -13.41 6.99
N ASN A 277 -7.93 -12.45 6.06
CA ASN A 277 -6.67 -11.80 5.68
C ASN A 277 -6.05 -10.99 6.84
N PHE A 278 -6.87 -10.35 7.68
CA PHE A 278 -6.40 -9.68 8.88
C PHE A 278 -5.76 -10.68 9.84
N VAL A 279 -6.45 -11.77 10.16
CA VAL A 279 -5.94 -12.83 11.04
C VAL A 279 -4.64 -13.43 10.48
N SER A 280 -4.57 -13.75 9.18
CA SER A 280 -3.37 -14.26 8.52
C SER A 280 -2.13 -13.38 8.74
N LEU A 281 -2.31 -12.06 8.76
CA LEU A 281 -1.21 -11.09 8.86
C LEU A 281 -0.93 -10.68 10.30
N ARG A 282 -1.94 -10.66 11.17
CA ARG A 282 -1.88 -10.05 12.50
C ARG A 282 -1.77 -11.06 13.63
N ALA A 283 -2.14 -12.32 13.41
CA ALA A 283 -1.83 -13.42 14.33
C ALA A 283 -0.45 -14.06 14.06
N ALA A 284 0.27 -13.58 13.03
CA ALA A 284 1.60 -14.10 12.71
C ALA A 284 2.63 -13.75 13.80
N ASP A 285 3.59 -14.64 14.06
CA ASP A 285 4.63 -14.44 15.07
C ASP A 285 5.51 -13.20 14.83
N THR A 286 5.63 -12.79 13.57
CA THR A 286 6.40 -11.60 13.15
C THR A 286 5.63 -10.30 13.34
N ALA A 287 4.32 -10.36 13.63
CA ALA A 287 3.55 -9.19 13.98
C ALA A 287 3.88 -8.73 15.39
N GLN A 288 3.75 -7.42 15.61
CA GLN A 288 3.92 -6.84 16.94
C GLN A 288 2.93 -7.49 17.93
N ARG A 289 3.43 -7.91 19.11
CA ARG A 289 2.68 -8.68 20.11
C ARG A 289 1.30 -8.09 20.42
N GLU A 290 1.24 -6.78 20.61
CA GLU A 290 0.03 -6.05 20.98
C GLU A 290 -1.10 -6.30 19.97
N ILE A 291 -0.83 -6.22 18.65
CA ILE A 291 -1.87 -6.47 17.64
C ILE A 291 -2.26 -7.96 17.55
N ARG A 292 -1.40 -8.87 18.01
CA ARG A 292 -1.71 -10.31 18.03
C ARG A 292 -2.78 -10.60 19.07
N TYR A 293 -2.74 -9.97 20.24
CA TYR A 293 -3.80 -10.11 21.26
C TYR A 293 -5.18 -9.75 20.69
N TYR A 294 -5.28 -8.66 19.91
CA TYR A 294 -6.51 -8.30 19.22
C TYR A 294 -6.87 -9.31 18.11
N ALA A 295 -5.89 -9.81 17.36
CA ALA A 295 -6.13 -10.82 16.33
C ALA A 295 -6.67 -12.13 16.92
N ASP A 296 -6.11 -12.58 18.04
CA ASP A 296 -6.51 -13.79 18.75
C ASP A 296 -7.94 -13.64 19.30
N ALA A 297 -8.24 -12.51 19.95
CA ALA A 297 -9.59 -12.22 20.44
C ALA A 297 -10.62 -12.18 19.30
N VAL A 298 -10.29 -11.53 18.18
CA VAL A 298 -11.15 -11.46 16.99
C VAL A 298 -11.32 -12.83 16.32
N GLU A 299 -10.26 -13.65 16.26
CA GLU A 299 -10.35 -15.01 15.73
C GLU A 299 -11.27 -15.89 16.58
N GLN A 300 -11.30 -15.71 17.91
CA GLN A 300 -12.25 -16.43 18.77
C GLN A 300 -13.71 -16.10 18.40
N PHE A 301 -14.03 -14.82 18.16
CA PHE A 301 -15.37 -14.45 17.68
C PHE A 301 -15.68 -15.02 16.29
N PHE A 302 -14.68 -15.06 15.40
CA PHE A 302 -14.82 -15.68 14.08
C PHE A 302 -15.13 -17.19 14.19
N ALA A 303 -14.39 -17.92 15.03
CA ALA A 303 -14.60 -19.33 15.29
C ALA A 303 -16.00 -19.62 15.87
N GLN A 304 -16.48 -18.77 16.78
CA GLN A 304 -17.81 -18.90 17.37
C GLN A 304 -18.94 -18.61 16.38
N LYS A 305 -18.81 -17.58 15.53
CA LYS A 305 -19.89 -17.12 14.64
C LYS A 305 -19.91 -17.84 13.29
N MET A 306 -18.76 -18.31 12.80
CA MET A 306 -18.62 -18.96 11.50
C MET A 306 -17.73 -20.22 11.59
N PRO A 307 -18.12 -21.23 12.40
CA PRO A 307 -17.24 -22.36 12.75
C PRO A 307 -16.78 -23.18 11.55
N VAL A 308 -17.65 -23.41 10.56
CA VAL A 308 -17.30 -24.16 9.35
C VAL A 308 -16.27 -23.40 8.50
N THR A 309 -16.46 -22.09 8.33
CA THR A 309 -15.53 -21.24 7.57
C THR A 309 -14.19 -21.10 8.30
N HIS A 310 -14.22 -20.94 9.62
CA HIS A 310 -13.00 -20.89 10.44
C HIS A 310 -12.22 -22.20 10.37
N ALA A 311 -12.89 -23.36 10.52
CA ALA A 311 -12.23 -24.65 10.40
C ALA A 311 -11.57 -24.85 9.03
N ALA A 312 -12.26 -24.45 7.94
CA ALA A 312 -11.70 -24.50 6.59
C ALA A 312 -10.49 -23.55 6.43
N PHE A 313 -10.57 -22.35 6.98
CA PHE A 313 -9.47 -21.37 6.97
C PHE A 313 -8.24 -21.89 7.73
N VAL A 314 -8.43 -22.48 8.91
CA VAL A 314 -7.35 -23.10 9.70
C VAL A 314 -6.75 -24.28 8.96
N ALA A 315 -7.58 -25.17 8.38
CA ALA A 315 -7.12 -26.31 7.58
C ALA A 315 -6.34 -25.89 6.33
N ALA A 316 -6.65 -24.71 5.77
CA ALA A 316 -5.91 -24.10 4.66
C ALA A 316 -4.63 -23.36 5.12
N GLY A 317 -4.16 -23.58 6.35
CA GLY A 317 -2.94 -22.97 6.87
C GLY A 317 -3.11 -21.49 7.23
N ARG A 318 -4.32 -21.07 7.61
CA ARG A 318 -4.68 -19.67 7.88
C ARG A 318 -4.33 -18.73 6.73
N VAL A 319 -4.55 -19.18 5.49
CA VAL A 319 -4.40 -18.35 4.29
C VAL A 319 -5.78 -17.92 3.80
N ALA A 320 -5.96 -16.60 3.65
CA ALA A 320 -7.22 -16.06 3.15
C ALA A 320 -7.46 -16.46 1.67
N PRO A 321 -8.71 -16.77 1.28
CA PRO A 321 -9.06 -17.18 -0.09
C PRO A 321 -9.06 -16.03 -1.11
#